data_AF-A0A950NPM0-F1
#
_entry.id   AF-A0A950NPM0-F1
#
_cell.length_a   1.000
_cell.length_b   1.000
_cell.length_c   1.000
_cell.angle_alpha   90.00
_cell.angle_beta   90.00
_cell.angle_gamma   90.00
#
_symmetry.space_group_name_H-M   'P 1'
#
loop_
_entity.id
_entity.type
_entity.pdbx_description
1 polymer ?
#
loop_
_entity_poly.entity_id
_entity_poly.type
_entity_poly.pdbx_seq_one_letter_code
_entity_poly.pdbx_strand_id
1 'polypeptide(L)'
;EVVRGHQVSQARAVASVDGDEILTVNAALGRRHVGHAGSWAEMPVVRPPLECRPREVMERHEGTIMDRIDMRLADARDMESFPAPPGDGRSALWVRLPGLEMSAAALAVVGDYVPFGIGQALGQRAGGQSLDNTLRVAGRVPTEWVLADVRVHAVTDGFGHGLVHLWAQDGTLLGTASQSTIVRRWRDEPFEERALEGEGADMRGAAR
;
A
#
# COMPACT_ATOMS: atom_id res chain seq x y z
N GLU A 1 -7.18 25.53 2.36
CA GLU A 1 -8.53 25.23 2.90
C GLU A 1 -9.56 25.69 1.88
N VAL A 2 -10.58 24.88 1.58
CA VAL A 2 -11.58 25.17 0.53
C VAL A 2 -12.89 25.63 1.16
N VAL A 3 -13.32 24.98 2.24
CA VAL A 3 -14.52 25.38 3.02
C VAL A 3 -14.22 25.22 4.50
N ARG A 4 -14.57 26.23 5.30
CA ARG A 4 -14.48 26.19 6.77
C ARG A 4 -15.86 25.95 7.37
N GLY A 5 -16.03 24.86 8.12
CA GLY A 5 -17.27 24.58 8.86
C GLY A 5 -17.06 24.58 10.37
N HIS A 6 -18.15 24.52 11.13
CA HIS A 6 -18.09 24.53 12.59
C HIS A 6 -17.45 23.25 13.17
N GLN A 7 -17.81 22.08 12.62
CA GLN A 7 -17.35 20.78 13.12
C GLN A 7 -16.54 19.99 12.09
N VAL A 8 -16.64 20.35 10.81
CA VAL A 8 -15.94 19.73 9.68
C VAL A 8 -15.54 20.83 8.71
N SER A 9 -14.28 20.82 8.28
CA SER A 9 -13.75 21.65 7.21
C SER A 9 -13.34 20.78 6.02
N GLN A 10 -13.36 21.35 4.82
CA GLN A 10 -12.84 20.73 3.61
C GLN A 10 -11.55 21.42 3.19
N ALA A 11 -10.54 20.63 2.88
CA ALA A 11 -9.25 21.11 2.42
C ALA A 11 -8.84 20.42 1.12
N ARG A 12 -8.10 21.17 0.30
CA ARG A 12 -7.37 20.66 -0.86
C ARG A 12 -5.91 20.97 -0.65
N ALA A 13 -5.05 19.98 -0.91
CA ALA A 13 -3.60 20.15 -1.00
C ALA A 13 -3.13 19.66 -2.36
N VAL A 14 -2.15 20.34 -2.93
CA VAL A 14 -1.51 19.97 -4.19
C VAL A 14 -0.02 19.83 -3.89
N ALA A 15 0.56 18.71 -4.26
CA ALA A 15 2.00 18.51 -4.18
C ALA A 15 2.58 18.48 -5.60
N SER A 16 3.68 19.22 -5.78
CA SER A 16 4.33 19.42 -7.06
C SER A 16 5.85 19.30 -6.94
N VAL A 17 6.51 18.85 -8.01
CA VAL A 17 7.97 18.85 -8.16
C VAL A 17 8.31 19.65 -9.41
N ASP A 18 9.21 20.62 -9.29
CA ASP A 18 9.61 21.52 -10.38
C ASP A 18 8.45 22.23 -11.10
N GLY A 19 7.33 22.43 -10.39
CA GLY A 19 6.12 23.06 -10.91
C GLY A 19 5.09 22.09 -11.50
N ASP A 20 5.45 20.82 -11.69
CA ASP A 20 4.55 19.77 -12.17
C ASP A 20 3.78 19.15 -11.01
N GLU A 21 2.45 19.10 -11.10
CA GLU A 21 1.59 18.46 -10.10
C GLU A 21 1.82 16.93 -10.09
N ILE A 22 2.16 16.39 -8.92
CA ILE A 22 2.37 14.96 -8.71
C ILE A 22 1.14 14.30 -8.07
N LEU A 23 0.48 15.00 -7.14
CA LEU A 23 -0.78 14.53 -6.54
C LEU A 23 -1.62 15.70 -6.00
N THR A 24 -2.94 15.53 -6.08
CA THR A 24 -3.94 16.36 -5.40
C THR A 24 -4.63 15.54 -4.31
N VAL A 25 -4.71 16.09 -3.10
CA VAL A 25 -5.47 15.52 -1.99
C VAL A 25 -6.70 16.37 -1.73
N ASN A 26 -7.86 15.73 -1.63
CA ASN A 26 -9.08 16.33 -1.11
C ASN A 26 -9.44 15.67 0.23
N ALA A 27 -9.64 16.47 1.26
CA ALA A 27 -9.85 15.98 2.62
C ALA A 27 -11.06 16.65 3.28
N ALA A 28 -11.80 15.86 4.05
CA ALA A 28 -12.76 16.34 5.05
C ALA A 28 -12.16 16.10 6.43
N LEU A 29 -11.96 17.17 7.19
CA LEU A 29 -11.25 17.16 8.47
C LEU A 29 -12.16 17.69 9.56
N GLY A 30 -12.30 16.94 10.65
CA GLY A 30 -13.11 17.39 11.77
C GLY A 30 -13.46 16.26 12.72
N ARG A 31 -14.13 16.61 13.81
CA ARG A 31 -14.66 15.66 14.77
C ARG A 31 -16.00 16.17 15.28
N ARG A 32 -17.01 15.31 15.21
CA ARG A 32 -18.36 15.57 15.73
C ARG A 32 -18.74 14.45 16.67
N HIS A 33 -19.10 14.80 17.91
CA HIS A 33 -19.63 13.82 18.85
C HIS A 33 -21.08 13.51 18.49
N VAL A 34 -21.41 12.24 18.37
CA VAL A 34 -22.78 11.74 18.20
C VAL A 34 -23.03 10.65 19.24
N GLY A 35 -24.25 10.55 19.76
CA GLY A 35 -24.60 9.59 20.83
C GLY A 35 -24.65 8.12 20.39
N HIS A 36 -24.18 7.80 19.18
CA HIS A 36 -24.20 6.46 18.60
C HIS A 36 -22.83 6.17 17.98
N ALA A 37 -22.19 5.08 18.38
CA ALA A 37 -20.89 4.64 17.86
C ALA A 37 -20.82 3.11 17.85
N GLY A 38 -20.16 2.53 16.86
CA GLY A 38 -19.97 1.08 16.72
C GLY A 38 -19.10 0.74 15.52
N SER A 39 -18.58 -0.49 15.51
CA SER A 39 -17.92 -1.12 14.36
C SER A 39 -18.66 -2.41 14.04
N TRP A 40 -18.95 -2.64 12.76
CA TRP A 40 -19.64 -3.84 12.27
C TRP A 40 -18.79 -4.68 11.32
N ALA A 41 -17.61 -4.18 10.94
CA ALA A 41 -16.66 -5.00 10.22
C ALA A 41 -16.09 -6.06 11.17
N GLU A 42 -15.69 -7.19 10.61
CA GLU A 42 -15.05 -8.28 11.35
C GLU A 42 -13.60 -8.42 10.88
N MET A 43 -12.67 -8.44 11.85
CA MET A 43 -11.26 -8.72 11.59
C MET A 43 -11.10 -10.20 11.21
N PRO A 44 -10.35 -10.54 10.15
CA PRO A 44 -10.08 -11.94 9.84
C PRO A 44 -9.23 -12.60 10.94
N VAL A 45 -9.47 -13.89 11.16
CA VAL A 45 -8.67 -14.68 12.11
C VAL A 45 -7.32 -14.99 11.46
N VAL A 46 -6.27 -14.34 11.94
CA VAL A 46 -4.88 -14.54 11.49
C VAL A 46 -3.96 -14.76 12.69
N ARG A 47 -2.78 -15.32 12.43
CA ARG A 47 -1.74 -15.45 13.46
C ARG A 47 -1.25 -14.06 13.92
N PRO A 48 -0.77 -13.94 15.18
CA PRO A 48 -0.11 -12.73 15.65
C PRO A 48 1.13 -12.37 14.81
N PRO A 49 1.53 -11.09 14.74
CA PRO A 49 2.59 -10.62 13.84
C PRO A 49 3.93 -11.33 14.03
N LEU A 50 4.33 -11.62 15.28
CA LEU A 50 5.61 -12.26 15.58
C LEU A 50 5.66 -13.76 15.23
N GLU A 51 4.51 -14.37 14.93
CA GLU A 51 4.39 -15.75 14.46
C GLU A 51 4.26 -15.85 12.93
N CYS A 52 4.17 -14.70 12.25
CA CYS A 52 4.10 -14.60 10.80
C CYS A 52 5.50 -14.47 10.19
N ARG A 53 5.69 -15.07 9.00
CA ARG A 53 6.95 -14.92 8.24
C ARG A 53 7.17 -13.44 7.89
N PRO A 54 8.39 -12.90 8.04
CA PRO A 54 8.74 -11.61 7.47
C PRO A 54 8.50 -11.60 5.95
N ARG A 55 7.98 -10.49 5.44
CA ARG A 55 7.96 -10.24 4.01
C ARG A 55 9.30 -9.63 3.62
N GLU A 56 10.05 -10.33 2.78
CA GLU A 56 11.36 -9.86 2.34
C GLU A 56 11.21 -8.61 1.45
N VAL A 57 12.07 -7.62 1.71
CA VAL A 57 12.18 -6.43 0.86
C VAL A 57 12.98 -6.86 -0.36
N MET A 58 12.46 -6.57 -1.55
CA MET A 58 13.20 -6.84 -2.78
C MET A 58 14.38 -5.89 -2.90
N GLU A 59 15.50 -6.35 -3.44
CA GLU A 59 16.73 -5.58 -3.64
C GLU A 59 16.49 -4.20 -4.28
N ARG A 60 15.61 -4.12 -5.30
CA ARG A 60 15.26 -2.85 -5.96
C ARG A 60 14.56 -1.81 -5.06
N HIS A 61 14.17 -2.18 -3.85
CA HIS A 61 13.54 -1.30 -2.88
C HIS A 61 14.48 -0.93 -1.72
N GLU A 62 15.73 -1.42 -1.73
CA GLU A 62 16.74 -1.01 -0.76
C GLU A 62 16.98 0.51 -0.85
N GLY A 63 17.18 1.15 0.31
CA GLY A 63 17.31 2.59 0.48
C GLY A 63 16.00 3.38 0.38
N THR A 64 14.86 2.73 0.15
CA THR A 64 13.56 3.40 0.01
C THR A 64 12.74 3.38 1.30
N ILE A 65 11.51 3.92 1.25
CA ILE A 65 10.55 3.81 2.36
C ILE A 65 10.29 2.36 2.78
N MET A 66 10.40 1.39 1.86
CA MET A 66 10.12 -0.02 2.14
C MET A 66 11.08 -0.61 3.18
N ASP A 67 12.32 -0.13 3.27
CA ASP A 67 13.30 -0.53 4.30
C ASP A 67 12.93 -0.03 5.70
N ARG A 68 12.03 0.95 5.78
CA ARG A 68 11.56 1.54 7.04
C ARG A 68 10.25 0.93 7.53
N ILE A 69 9.70 -0.04 6.79
CA ILE A 69 8.43 -0.70 7.10
C ILE A 69 8.69 -2.17 7.42
N ASP A 70 8.32 -2.62 8.61
CA ASP A 70 8.33 -4.05 8.95
C ASP A 70 6.99 -4.66 8.53
N MET A 71 7.06 -5.69 7.70
CA MET A 71 5.88 -6.39 7.18
C MET A 71 5.95 -7.89 7.47
N ARG A 72 4.81 -8.46 7.86
CA ARG A 72 4.65 -9.90 8.07
C ARG A 72 3.49 -10.43 7.23
N LEU A 73 3.67 -11.60 6.61
CA LEU A 73 2.66 -12.28 5.81
C LEU A 73 1.64 -12.93 6.75
N ALA A 74 0.51 -12.25 7.00
CA ALA A 74 -0.54 -12.74 7.91
C ALA A 74 -1.42 -13.79 7.23
N ASP A 75 -1.84 -13.49 5.99
CA ASP A 75 -2.52 -14.41 5.08
C ASP A 75 -2.18 -14.02 3.64
N ALA A 76 -1.04 -14.49 3.16
CA ALA A 76 -0.56 -14.19 1.82
C ALA A 76 0.57 -15.13 1.40
N ARG A 77 0.77 -15.22 0.09
CA ARG A 77 1.92 -15.91 -0.51
C ARG A 77 3.12 -14.98 -0.61
N ASP A 78 4.31 -15.55 -0.50
CA ASP A 78 5.54 -14.85 -0.82
C ASP A 78 5.65 -14.62 -2.34
N MET A 79 6.44 -13.63 -2.74
CA MET A 79 6.67 -13.30 -4.15
C MET A 79 7.26 -14.46 -4.95
N GLU A 80 8.14 -15.25 -4.33
CA GLU A 80 8.77 -16.43 -4.92
C GLU A 80 7.79 -17.58 -5.19
N SER A 81 6.61 -17.54 -4.53
CA SER A 81 5.58 -18.57 -4.69
C SER A 81 4.70 -18.33 -5.93
N PHE A 82 4.99 -17.32 -6.75
CA PHE A 82 4.29 -17.04 -7.99
C PHE A 82 5.09 -17.51 -9.22
N PRO A 83 4.43 -18.03 -10.27
CA PRO A 83 2.97 -18.12 -10.45
C PRO A 83 2.32 -19.23 -9.60
N ALA A 84 1.07 -19.02 -9.22
CA ALA A 84 0.24 -19.96 -8.48
C ALA A 84 -1.23 -19.85 -8.93
N PRO A 85 -2.12 -20.78 -8.54
CA PRO A 85 -3.55 -20.63 -8.82
C PRO A 85 -4.10 -19.30 -8.29
N PRO A 86 -5.09 -18.69 -8.96
CA PRO A 86 -5.75 -17.49 -8.45
C PRO A 86 -6.25 -17.67 -7.01
N GLY A 87 -6.16 -16.59 -6.23
CA GLY A 87 -6.72 -16.53 -4.86
C GLY A 87 -8.20 -16.15 -4.87
N ASP A 88 -8.78 -16.04 -3.69
CA ASP A 88 -10.18 -15.64 -3.47
C ASP A 88 -10.38 -14.11 -3.43
N GLY A 89 -9.31 -13.34 -3.72
CA GLY A 89 -9.29 -11.88 -3.65
C GLY A 89 -8.96 -11.32 -2.27
N ARG A 90 -8.74 -12.16 -1.25
CA ARG A 90 -8.32 -11.71 0.08
C ARG A 90 -6.84 -11.98 0.32
N SER A 91 -6.22 -11.07 1.06
CA SER A 91 -4.87 -11.24 1.59
C SER A 91 -4.65 -10.31 2.77
N ALA A 92 -3.77 -10.66 3.70
CA ALA A 92 -3.50 -9.85 4.87
C ALA A 92 -2.01 -9.71 5.18
N LEU A 93 -1.62 -8.50 5.59
CA LEU A 93 -0.29 -8.16 6.05
C LEU A 93 -0.37 -7.53 7.44
N TRP A 94 0.51 -7.96 8.35
CA TRP A 94 0.84 -7.12 9.50
C TRP A 94 1.88 -6.09 9.06
N VAL A 95 1.65 -4.83 9.39
CA VAL A 95 2.52 -3.71 9.02
C VAL A 95 2.85 -2.90 10.27
N ARG A 96 4.12 -2.59 10.46
CA ARG A 96 4.63 -1.73 11.53
C ARG A 96 5.57 -0.71 10.93
N LEU A 97 5.46 0.54 11.36
CA LEU A 97 6.36 1.64 11.00
C LEU A 97 7.16 2.07 12.25
N PRO A 98 8.33 1.48 12.51
CA PRO A 98 9.11 1.80 13.70
C PRO A 98 9.42 3.29 13.79
N GLY A 99 9.19 3.88 14.97
CA GLY A 99 9.46 5.29 15.24
C GLY A 99 8.36 6.26 14.78
N LEU A 100 7.26 5.77 14.18
CA LEU A 100 6.09 6.60 13.86
C LEU A 100 4.94 6.28 14.82
N GLU A 101 4.28 7.33 15.33
CA GLU A 101 2.99 7.18 16.01
C GLU A 101 1.92 6.71 15.01
N MET A 102 0.97 5.90 15.48
CA MET A 102 -0.18 5.44 14.70
C MET A 102 -1.17 6.58 14.41
N SER A 103 -0.75 7.46 13.49
CA SER A 103 -1.47 8.63 13.03
C SER A 103 -2.27 8.34 11.75
N ALA A 104 -3.12 9.29 11.34
CA ALA A 104 -3.78 9.20 10.03
C ALA A 104 -2.77 9.13 8.87
N ALA A 105 -1.61 9.76 9.00
CA ALA A 105 -0.55 9.68 7.99
C ALA A 105 0.06 8.28 7.92
N ALA A 106 0.32 7.65 9.08
CA ALA A 106 0.80 6.27 9.12
C ALA A 106 -0.23 5.30 8.50
N LEU A 107 -1.52 5.46 8.83
CA LEU A 107 -2.59 4.65 8.25
C LEU A 107 -2.73 4.83 6.73
N ALA A 108 -2.42 6.02 6.19
CA ALA A 108 -2.42 6.23 4.74
C ALA A 108 -1.35 5.38 4.05
N VAL A 109 -0.17 5.23 4.66
CA VAL A 109 0.90 4.34 4.16
C VAL A 109 0.50 2.87 4.29
N VAL A 110 -0.05 2.46 5.44
CA VAL A 110 -0.50 1.06 5.65
C VAL A 110 -1.68 0.69 4.74
N GLY A 111 -2.50 1.67 4.35
CA GLY A 111 -3.63 1.48 3.44
C GLY A 111 -3.25 1.25 1.97
N ASP A 112 -1.99 1.47 1.59
CA ASP A 112 -1.54 1.54 0.19
C ASP A 112 -1.15 0.16 -0.41
N TYR A 113 -1.80 -0.92 0.02
CA TYR A 113 -1.42 -2.30 -0.34
C TYR A 113 -2.42 -3.02 -1.27
N VAL A 114 -3.35 -2.30 -1.91
CA VAL A 114 -4.19 -2.89 -2.97
C VAL A 114 -3.36 -3.49 -4.13
N PRO A 115 -2.25 -2.86 -4.60
CA PRO A 115 -1.40 -3.46 -5.64
C PRO A 115 -0.80 -4.80 -5.22
N PHE A 116 -0.46 -4.95 -3.93
CA PHE A 116 -0.02 -6.24 -3.39
C PHE A 116 -1.13 -7.29 -3.43
N GLY A 117 -2.34 -6.92 -2.99
CA GLY A 117 -3.50 -7.80 -3.04
C GLY A 117 -3.84 -8.28 -4.45
N ILE A 118 -3.62 -7.45 -5.48
CA ILE A 118 -3.86 -7.82 -6.89
C ILE A 118 -3.00 -9.01 -7.31
N GLY A 119 -1.71 -9.03 -6.96
CA GLY A 119 -0.83 -10.17 -7.22
C GLY A 119 -1.32 -11.44 -6.52
N GLN A 120 -1.76 -11.31 -5.27
CA GLN A 120 -2.35 -12.40 -4.49
C GLN A 120 -3.65 -12.91 -5.11
N ALA A 121 -4.54 -12.03 -5.57
CA ALA A 121 -5.81 -12.42 -6.19
C ALA A 121 -5.58 -13.15 -7.52
N LEU A 122 -4.67 -12.65 -8.35
CA LEU A 122 -4.39 -13.24 -9.66
C LEU A 122 -3.51 -14.49 -9.59
N GLY A 123 -2.79 -14.70 -8.49
CA GLY A 123 -1.78 -15.75 -8.38
C GLY A 123 -0.56 -15.49 -9.27
N GLN A 124 -0.23 -14.22 -9.50
CA GLN A 124 0.82 -13.80 -10.45
C GLN A 124 1.70 -12.73 -9.82
N ARG A 125 2.94 -12.60 -10.33
CA ARG A 125 3.80 -11.43 -10.07
C ARG A 125 3.22 -10.23 -10.78
N ALA A 126 2.15 -9.67 -10.21
CA ALA A 126 1.39 -8.58 -10.75
C ALA A 126 1.12 -7.55 -9.64
N GLY A 127 1.03 -6.30 -10.07
CA GLY A 127 0.70 -5.17 -9.22
C GLY A 127 0.50 -3.98 -10.13
N GLY A 128 0.88 -2.79 -9.70
CA GLY A 128 0.79 -1.65 -10.58
C GLY A 128 0.97 -0.31 -9.90
N GLN A 129 0.74 0.72 -10.69
CA GLN A 129 0.73 2.10 -10.23
C GLN A 129 -0.68 2.46 -9.77
N SER A 130 -0.77 3.04 -8.57
CA SER A 130 -2.00 3.57 -8.00
C SER A 130 -2.52 4.72 -8.86
N LEU A 131 -3.85 4.77 -9.07
CA LEU A 131 -4.54 5.92 -9.67
C LEU A 131 -5.07 6.88 -8.62
N ASP A 132 -5.43 6.33 -7.47
CA ASP A 132 -5.99 7.05 -6.34
C ASP A 132 -5.66 6.30 -5.04
N ASN A 133 -5.81 6.97 -3.91
CA ASN A 133 -5.89 6.32 -2.61
C ASN A 133 -6.86 7.14 -1.74
N THR A 134 -7.85 6.47 -1.14
CA THR A 134 -8.86 7.08 -0.28
C THR A 134 -8.82 6.46 1.11
N LEU A 135 -8.48 7.26 2.12
CA LEU A 135 -8.48 6.83 3.53
C LEU A 135 -9.70 7.40 4.29
N ARG A 136 -10.34 6.55 5.09
CA ARG A 136 -11.37 6.92 6.07
C ARG A 136 -10.93 6.43 7.45
N VAL A 137 -10.61 7.36 8.34
CA VAL A 137 -10.19 7.04 9.71
C VAL A 137 -11.42 6.94 10.59
N ALA A 138 -11.62 5.78 11.22
CA ALA A 138 -12.75 5.48 12.10
C ALA A 138 -12.38 5.69 13.58
N GLY A 139 -11.17 5.28 13.97
CA GLY A 139 -10.70 5.34 15.35
C GLY A 139 -9.17 5.39 15.41
N ARG A 140 -8.65 5.70 16.60
CA ARG A 140 -7.22 5.61 16.89
C ARG A 140 -7.07 5.01 18.28
N VAL A 141 -6.37 3.89 18.34
CA VAL A 141 -5.90 3.29 19.59
C VAL A 141 -4.39 3.11 19.48
N PRO A 142 -3.63 3.19 20.58
CA PRO A 142 -2.22 2.84 20.57
C PRO A 142 -2.06 1.40 20.08
N THR A 143 -1.35 1.22 18.97
CA THR A 143 -0.98 -0.09 18.43
C THR A 143 0.33 0.04 17.69
N GLU A 144 1.17 -0.97 17.82
CA GLU A 144 2.45 -1.04 17.13
C GLU A 144 2.30 -1.69 15.74
N TRP A 145 1.48 -2.73 15.68
CA TRP A 145 1.14 -3.46 14.46
C TRP A 145 -0.26 -3.10 13.98
N VAL A 146 -0.40 -2.95 12.68
CA VAL A 146 -1.69 -2.81 12.00
C VAL A 146 -1.85 -3.95 11.02
N LEU A 147 -2.98 -4.64 11.10
CA LEU A 147 -3.37 -5.62 10.08
C LEU A 147 -4.00 -4.87 8.91
N ALA A 148 -3.34 -4.89 7.77
CA ALA A 148 -3.90 -4.52 6.48
C ALA A 148 -4.61 -5.75 5.88
N ASP A 149 -5.93 -5.84 6.08
CA ASP A 149 -6.82 -6.83 5.46
C ASP A 149 -7.24 -6.32 4.08
N VAL A 150 -6.51 -6.74 3.04
CA VAL A 150 -6.66 -6.32 1.65
C VAL A 150 -7.68 -7.20 0.94
N ARG A 151 -8.67 -6.56 0.32
CA ARG A 151 -9.77 -7.19 -0.41
C ARG A 151 -9.82 -6.63 -1.81
N VAL A 152 -9.37 -7.43 -2.78
CA VAL A 152 -9.51 -7.14 -4.21
C VAL A 152 -10.91 -7.50 -4.62
N HIS A 153 -11.62 -6.54 -5.20
CA HIS A 153 -13.01 -6.72 -5.64
C HIS A 153 -13.08 -7.20 -7.09
N ALA A 154 -12.22 -6.65 -7.95
CA ALA A 154 -12.20 -6.99 -9.36
C ALA A 154 -10.87 -6.62 -10.00
N VAL A 155 -10.49 -7.40 -11.01
CA VAL A 155 -9.50 -7.02 -12.01
C VAL A 155 -10.16 -7.18 -13.38
N THR A 156 -10.39 -6.08 -14.08
CA THR A 156 -11.03 -6.03 -15.40
C THR A 156 -10.49 -4.86 -16.20
N ASP A 157 -10.44 -4.99 -17.53
CA ASP A 157 -10.07 -3.91 -18.45
C ASP A 157 -8.70 -3.26 -18.16
N GLY A 158 -7.78 -4.03 -17.58
CA GLY A 158 -6.44 -3.54 -17.19
C GLY A 158 -6.40 -2.77 -15.86
N PHE A 159 -7.51 -2.70 -15.13
CA PHE A 159 -7.62 -2.05 -13.83
C PHE A 159 -7.92 -3.06 -12.72
N GLY A 160 -7.39 -2.79 -11.54
CA GLY A 160 -7.68 -3.54 -10.32
C GLY A 160 -8.22 -2.60 -9.26
N HIS A 161 -9.29 -3.02 -8.59
CA HIS A 161 -9.97 -2.23 -7.55
C HIS A 161 -10.00 -3.00 -6.24
N GLY A 162 -9.67 -2.34 -5.15
CA GLY A 162 -9.68 -2.97 -3.84
C GLY A 162 -9.90 -2.01 -2.68
N LEU A 163 -10.16 -2.62 -1.53
CA LEU A 163 -10.32 -1.98 -0.24
C LEU A 163 -9.39 -2.65 0.77
N VAL A 164 -8.95 -1.90 1.78
CA VAL A 164 -8.13 -2.39 2.89
C VAL A 164 -8.84 -2.02 4.18
N HIS A 165 -9.17 -3.00 5.02
CA HIS A 165 -9.50 -2.71 6.42
C HIS A 165 -8.21 -2.63 7.23
N LEU A 166 -8.12 -1.61 8.07
CA LEU A 166 -6.96 -1.35 8.93
C LEU A 166 -7.35 -1.67 10.37
N TRP A 167 -6.77 -2.73 10.93
CA TRP A 167 -7.09 -3.18 12.29
C TRP A 167 -5.90 -2.99 13.22
N ALA A 168 -6.15 -2.54 14.43
CA ALA A 168 -5.20 -2.68 15.52
C ALA A 168 -5.05 -4.15 15.90
N GLN A 169 -3.95 -4.48 16.59
CA GLN A 169 -3.67 -5.86 17.00
C GLN A 169 -4.73 -6.45 17.93
N ASP A 170 -5.47 -5.61 18.67
CA ASP A 170 -6.57 -6.00 19.55
C ASP A 170 -7.90 -6.23 18.83
N GLY A 171 -7.96 -6.05 17.51
CA GLY A 171 -9.18 -6.17 16.70
C GLY A 171 -9.99 -4.88 16.56
N THR A 172 -9.51 -3.74 17.06
CA THR A 172 -10.17 -2.45 16.84
C THR A 172 -10.02 -2.00 15.39
N LEU A 173 -11.12 -1.65 14.72
CA LEU A 173 -11.08 -1.04 13.39
C LEU A 173 -10.56 0.40 13.47
N LEU A 174 -9.40 0.65 12.88
CA LEU A 174 -8.78 1.97 12.81
C LEU A 174 -9.34 2.78 11.63
N GLY A 175 -9.69 2.10 10.54
CA GLY A 175 -10.23 2.74 9.35
C GLY A 175 -10.26 1.83 8.13
N THR A 176 -10.57 2.43 6.99
CA THR A 176 -10.56 1.77 5.69
C THR A 176 -9.76 2.60 4.70
N ALA A 177 -8.97 1.94 3.85
CA ALA A 177 -8.41 2.54 2.64
C ALA A 177 -9.00 1.88 1.39
N SER A 178 -8.95 2.54 0.25
CA SER A 178 -9.33 1.96 -1.04
C SER A 178 -8.56 2.59 -2.18
N GLN A 179 -8.39 1.85 -3.27
CA GLN A 179 -7.58 2.29 -4.40
C GLN A 179 -7.98 1.56 -5.68
N SER A 180 -7.84 2.27 -6.81
CA SER A 180 -7.75 1.70 -8.15
C SER A 180 -6.30 1.70 -8.66
N THR A 181 -5.93 0.66 -9.41
CA THR A 181 -4.55 0.43 -9.87
C THR A 181 -4.55 0.04 -11.34
N ILE A 182 -3.63 0.60 -12.14
CA ILE A 182 -3.35 0.06 -13.48
C ILE A 182 -2.57 -1.24 -13.32
N VAL A 183 -3.18 -2.37 -13.68
CA VAL A 183 -2.59 -3.69 -13.47
C VAL A 183 -1.52 -3.96 -14.52
N ARG A 184 -0.34 -4.32 -14.05
CA ARG A 184 0.80 -4.75 -14.86
C ARG A 184 1.37 -6.02 -14.29
N ARG A 185 1.63 -7.00 -15.16
CA ARG A 185 2.53 -8.10 -14.83
C ARG A 185 3.95 -7.56 -14.75
N TRP A 186 4.69 -8.01 -13.77
CA TRP A 186 6.11 -7.73 -13.70
C TRP A 186 6.79 -8.56 -14.79
N ARG A 187 7.74 -7.95 -15.50
CA ARG A 187 8.62 -8.73 -16.37
C ARG A 187 9.52 -9.55 -15.45
N ASP A 188 9.76 -10.80 -15.80
CA ASP A 188 10.90 -11.50 -15.23
C ASP A 188 12.13 -10.74 -15.69
N GLU A 189 12.88 -10.12 -14.77
CA GLU A 189 14.18 -9.57 -15.13
C GLU A 189 15.10 -10.76 -15.40
N PRO A 190 15.68 -10.90 -16.59
CA PRO A 190 16.87 -11.72 -16.74
C PRO A 190 17.96 -11.08 -15.86
N PHE A 191 18.61 -11.87 -15.01
CA PHE A 191 19.68 -11.41 -14.13
C PHE A 191 20.95 -10.93 -14.88
N GLU A 192 20.96 -10.93 -16.22
CA GLU A 192 22.11 -10.51 -17.02
C GLU A 192 21.68 -9.77 -18.29
N GLU A 193 21.57 -8.43 -18.23
CA GLU A 193 21.86 -7.55 -19.39
C GLU A 193 21.93 -6.05 -19.04
N ARG A 194 22.32 -5.68 -17.81
CA ARG A 194 22.64 -4.27 -17.47
C ARG A 194 24.13 -3.98 -17.34
N ALA A 195 24.99 -4.98 -17.52
CA ALA A 195 26.44 -4.84 -17.38
C ALA A 195 27.19 -4.59 -18.71
N LEU A 196 26.52 -4.49 -19.87
CA LEU A 196 27.23 -4.41 -21.17
C LEU A 196 26.88 -3.21 -22.05
N GLU A 197 26.00 -2.29 -21.63
CA GLU A 197 25.75 -1.05 -22.40
C GLU A 197 26.51 0.18 -21.84
N GLY A 198 27.37 0.00 -20.83
CA GLY A 198 28.16 1.07 -20.21
C GLY A 198 29.58 1.27 -20.76
N GLU A 199 30.11 0.34 -21.56
CA GLU A 199 31.49 0.41 -22.07
C GLU A 199 31.54 0.16 -23.58
N GLY A 200 31.15 1.15 -24.38
CA GLY A 200 31.18 1.00 -25.84
C GLY A 200 31.13 2.29 -26.66
N ALA A 201 31.33 3.46 -26.06
CA ALA A 201 31.25 4.73 -26.78
C ALA A 201 32.27 5.77 -26.29
N ASP A 202 33.55 5.43 -26.32
CA ASP A 202 34.60 6.40 -26.64
C ASP A 202 35.85 5.64 -27.10
N MET A 203 36.62 6.21 -28.03
CA MET A 203 37.85 5.69 -28.70
C MET A 203 37.76 5.52 -30.23
N ARG A 204 37.11 6.44 -30.94
CA ARG A 204 37.49 6.79 -32.33
C ARG A 204 37.29 8.28 -32.59
N GLY A 205 38.29 9.09 -32.27
CA GLY A 205 38.25 10.53 -32.54
C GLY A 205 39.51 11.30 -32.17
N ALA A 206 40.70 10.71 -32.30
CA ALA A 206 41.96 11.43 -32.18
C ALA A 206 42.90 11.09 -33.35
N ALA A 207 43.45 12.15 -33.94
CA ALA A 207 44.52 12.23 -34.94
C ALA A 207 44.13 12.22 -36.45
N ARG A 208 44.09 13.47 -36.95
CA ARG A 208 44.53 13.98 -38.27
C ARG A 208 43.67 13.68 -39.51
#